data_AF-A0A183HR39-F1
#
_entry.id   AF-A0A183HR39-F1
#
_cell.length_a   1.000
_cell.length_b   1.000
_cell.length_c   1.000
_cell.angle_alpha   90.00
_cell.angle_beta   90.00
_cell.angle_gamma   90.00
#
_symmetry.space_group_name_H-M   'P 1'
#
loop_
_entity.id
_entity.type
_entity.pdbx_description
1 polymer ?
#
loop_
_entity_poly.entity_id
_entity_poly.type
_entity_poly.pdbx_seq_one_letter_code
_entity_poly.pdbx_strand_id
1 'polypeptide(L)'
;MFYNLECKFICRERLVTAGSQDRTLRLWKIPEDSHLIFNGYSTCFSIDCVALINEDHFVSGSADGSLSVWSVFKKKPVCTQVEAHGRGADDQANWIVSVAARRYTDLIASGSCDGFVRLWKVAEDYKSITNILSYEQSGFINQLRFSDDGEEIACAVGQEHKFGRWWKIAEAKNVITIFSLTYDAIE
;
A
#
# COMPACT_ATOMS: atom_id res chain seq x y z
N MET A 1 5.60 -16.42 -16.06
CA MET A 1 6.01 -15.04 -15.71
C MET A 1 4.76 -14.19 -15.69
N PHE A 2 4.17 -13.97 -14.52
CA PHE A 2 3.02 -13.06 -14.38
C PHE A 2 3.55 -11.74 -13.82
N TYR A 3 3.79 -10.77 -14.70
CA TYR A 3 4.06 -9.38 -14.31
C TYR A 3 2.69 -8.70 -14.23
N ASN A 4 2.13 -8.53 -13.03
CA ASN A 4 0.88 -7.79 -12.87
C ASN A 4 1.20 -6.38 -12.36
N LEU A 5 1.01 -5.40 -13.24
CA LEU A 5 1.16 -3.98 -12.93
C LEU A 5 -0.12 -3.49 -12.24
N GLU A 6 -0.06 -3.18 -10.94
CA GLU A 6 -1.03 -2.26 -10.35
C GLU A 6 -0.73 -0.84 -10.85
N CYS A 7 -1.62 -0.27 -11.66
CA CYS A 7 -1.50 1.08 -12.22
C CYS A 7 -2.54 2.02 -11.58
N LYS A 8 -2.09 3.18 -11.09
CA LYS A 8 -2.98 4.27 -10.63
C LYS A 8 -2.72 5.55 -11.43
N PHE A 9 -3.80 6.20 -11.86
CA PHE A 9 -3.79 7.41 -12.67
C PHE A 9 -3.89 8.68 -11.82
N ILE A 10 -3.43 9.79 -12.38
CA ILE A 10 -3.70 11.13 -11.88
C ILE A 10 -4.05 12.09 -13.03
N CYS A 11 -4.41 13.35 -12.72
CA CYS A 11 -4.87 14.35 -13.70
C CYS A 11 -3.77 14.79 -14.69
N ARG A 12 -2.49 14.54 -14.38
CA ARG A 12 -1.41 14.52 -15.36
C ARG A 12 -1.34 13.12 -15.93
N GLU A 13 -1.17 12.96 -17.24
CA GLU A 13 -0.98 11.68 -17.94
C GLU A 13 0.30 10.94 -17.49
N ARG A 14 0.29 10.52 -16.23
CA ARG A 14 1.36 9.91 -15.46
C ARG A 14 0.78 8.71 -14.74
N LEU A 15 1.58 7.65 -14.70
CA LEU A 15 1.21 6.42 -14.02
C LEU A 15 2.38 5.89 -13.20
N VAL A 16 2.08 5.28 -12.07
CA VAL A 16 3.09 4.60 -11.24
C VAL A 16 2.83 3.11 -11.28
N THR A 17 3.91 2.34 -11.43
CA THR A 17 3.88 0.88 -11.50
C THR A 17 4.84 0.29 -10.49
N ALA A 18 4.40 -0.73 -9.78
CA ALA A 18 5.26 -1.57 -8.95
C ALA A 18 5.74 -2.78 -9.77
N GLY A 19 7.04 -3.05 -9.74
CA GLY A 19 7.63 -4.13 -10.52
C GLY A 19 7.90 -5.43 -9.75
N SER A 20 7.35 -5.56 -8.53
CA SER A 20 7.40 -6.78 -7.72
C SER A 20 8.84 -7.26 -7.53
N GLN A 21 9.19 -8.42 -8.09
CA GLN A 21 10.52 -9.03 -7.97
C GLN A 21 11.65 -8.23 -8.62
N ASP A 22 11.36 -7.29 -9.53
CA ASP A 22 12.40 -6.40 -10.05
C ASP A 22 12.84 -5.35 -9.00
N ARG A 23 12.06 -5.20 -7.91
CA ARG A 23 12.28 -4.27 -6.79
C ARG A 23 12.35 -2.82 -7.23
N THR A 24 11.72 -2.50 -8.35
CA THR A 24 11.63 -1.15 -8.89
C THR A 24 10.21 -0.62 -8.85
N LEU A 25 10.12 0.70 -8.68
CA LEU A 25 8.93 1.45 -8.99
C LEU A 25 9.24 2.30 -10.23
N ARG A 26 8.28 2.42 -11.13
CA ARG A 26 8.43 3.24 -12.33
C ARG A 26 7.32 4.27 -12.39
N LEU A 27 7.70 5.53 -12.61
CA LEU A 27 6.77 6.61 -12.94
C LEU A 27 6.88 6.87 -14.44
N TRP A 28 5.81 6.61 -15.17
CA TRP A 28 5.74 6.88 -16.60
C TRP A 28 5.13 8.23 -16.86
N LYS A 29 5.65 8.93 -17.86
CA LYS A 29 5.13 10.19 -18.37
C LYS A 29 4.73 9.95 -19.81
N ILE A 30 3.44 9.76 -20.02
CA ILE A 30 2.88 9.29 -21.30
C ILE A 30 3.15 10.30 -22.44
N PRO A 31 2.96 11.62 -22.26
CA PRO A 31 3.22 12.58 -23.34
C PRO A 31 4.69 12.67 -23.75
N GLU A 32 5.59 12.37 -22.83
CA GLU A 32 7.04 12.50 -23.00
C GLU A 32 7.69 11.18 -23.46
N ASP A 33 6.90 10.10 -23.57
CA ASP A 33 7.35 8.71 -23.79
C ASP A 33 8.58 8.36 -22.95
N SER A 34 8.57 8.77 -21.68
CA SER A 34 9.69 8.62 -20.77
C SER A 34 9.25 8.05 -19.43
N HIS A 35 10.20 7.47 -18.70
CA HIS A 35 9.93 6.95 -17.36
C HIS A 35 11.09 7.20 -16.40
N LEU A 36 10.75 7.39 -15.14
CA LEU A 36 11.69 7.46 -14.04
C LEU A 36 11.68 6.12 -13.30
N ILE A 37 12.85 5.54 -13.13
CA ILE A 37 13.05 4.34 -12.32
C ILE A 37 13.42 4.76 -10.89
N PHE A 38 12.79 4.13 -9.91
CA PHE A 38 13.08 4.23 -8.48
C PHE A 38 13.47 2.84 -7.99
N ASN A 39 14.64 2.73 -7.37
CA ASN A 39 15.13 1.45 -6.89
C ASN A 39 14.75 1.29 -5.42
N GLY A 40 14.21 0.11 -5.08
CA GLY A 40 14.07 -0.35 -3.71
C GLY A 40 15.37 -0.24 -2.91
N TYR A 41 15.27 -0.29 -1.59
CA TYR A 41 16.44 -0.40 -0.72
C TYR A 41 17.06 -1.80 -0.83
N SER A 42 18.33 -1.94 -0.41
CA SER A 42 19.15 -3.13 -0.67
C SER A 42 18.61 -4.44 -0.09
N THR A 43 17.84 -4.37 0.98
CA THR A 43 17.22 -5.53 1.65
C THR A 43 15.77 -5.79 1.21
N CYS A 44 15.21 -4.96 0.32
CA CYS A 44 13.86 -5.14 -0.19
C CYS A 44 13.78 -6.44 -0.99
N PHE A 45 12.74 -7.24 -0.72
CA PHE A 45 12.52 -8.51 -1.41
C PHE A 45 11.68 -8.35 -2.68
N SER A 46 10.51 -7.69 -2.56
CA SER A 46 9.57 -7.46 -3.65
C SER A 46 8.71 -6.24 -3.35
N ILE A 47 8.33 -5.46 -4.37
CA ILE A 47 7.41 -4.33 -4.23
C ILE A 47 6.10 -4.66 -4.96
N ASP A 48 5.08 -5.07 -4.24
CA ASP A 48 3.90 -5.71 -4.84
C ASP A 48 2.71 -4.77 -5.04
N CYS A 49 2.66 -3.65 -4.32
CA CYS A 49 1.55 -2.70 -4.42
C CYS A 49 2.01 -1.25 -4.30
N VAL A 50 1.23 -0.34 -4.91
CA VAL A 50 1.55 1.09 -4.94
C VAL A 50 0.29 1.96 -4.86
N ALA A 51 0.40 3.11 -4.19
CA ALA A 51 -0.64 4.12 -4.15
C ALA A 51 -0.09 5.54 -4.30
N LEU A 52 -0.69 6.34 -5.17
CA LEU A 52 -0.42 7.77 -5.27
C LEU A 52 -1.05 8.49 -4.08
N ILE A 53 -0.25 9.29 -3.36
CA ILE A 53 -0.74 10.21 -2.33
C ILE A 53 -1.10 11.53 -3.01
N ASN A 54 -0.17 12.06 -3.81
CA ASN A 54 -0.34 13.25 -4.63
C ASN A 54 0.49 13.11 -5.91
N GLU A 55 0.65 14.21 -6.67
CA GLU A 55 1.41 14.25 -7.93
C GLU A 55 2.90 13.93 -7.77
N ASP A 56 3.46 14.21 -6.60
CA ASP A 56 4.89 14.17 -6.35
C ASP A 56 5.29 13.08 -5.34
N HIS A 57 4.31 12.47 -4.66
CA HIS A 57 4.52 11.49 -3.60
C HIS A 57 3.61 10.28 -3.74
N PHE A 58 4.17 9.12 -3.45
CA PHE A 58 3.47 7.84 -3.49
C PHE A 58 4.00 6.90 -2.42
N VAL A 59 3.19 5.92 -2.06
CA VAL A 59 3.52 4.88 -1.09
C VAL A 59 3.56 3.53 -1.78
N SER A 60 4.49 2.68 -1.37
CA SER A 60 4.58 1.30 -1.83
C SER A 60 4.54 0.34 -0.65
N GLY A 61 3.95 -0.84 -0.87
CA GLY A 61 4.01 -1.97 0.04
C GLY A 61 4.92 -3.06 -0.50
N SER A 62 5.74 -3.62 0.39
CA SER A 62 6.70 -4.67 0.09
C SER A 62 6.31 -5.99 0.74
N ALA A 63 6.73 -7.10 0.12
CA ALA A 63 6.57 -8.43 0.68
C ALA A 63 7.38 -8.62 1.97
N ASP A 64 8.40 -7.81 2.24
CA ASP A 64 9.12 -7.85 3.53
C ASP A 64 8.38 -7.15 4.68
N GLY A 65 7.12 -6.78 4.48
CA GLY A 65 6.30 -6.09 5.48
C GLY A 65 6.58 -4.60 5.63
N SER A 66 7.38 -4.01 4.74
CA SER A 66 7.71 -2.59 4.79
C SER A 66 6.73 -1.74 3.99
N LEU A 67 6.42 -0.56 4.53
CA LEU A 67 5.75 0.54 3.84
C LEU A 67 6.77 1.64 3.56
N SER A 68 6.92 2.03 2.30
CA SER A 68 7.88 3.09 1.91
C SER A 68 7.16 4.25 1.25
N VAL A 69 7.48 5.47 1.67
CA VAL A 69 7.05 6.70 1.00
C VAL A 69 8.14 7.17 0.06
N TRP A 70 7.74 7.57 -1.13
CA TRP A 70 8.60 7.97 -2.23
C TRP A 70 8.27 9.39 -2.65
N SER A 71 9.29 10.08 -3.15
CA SER A 71 9.15 11.37 -3.80
C SER A 71 9.69 11.26 -5.21
N VAL A 72 9.00 11.85 -6.19
CA VAL A 72 9.44 11.85 -7.59
C VAL A 72 10.80 12.53 -7.79
N PHE A 73 11.20 13.37 -6.83
CA PHE A 73 12.47 14.10 -6.83
C PHE A 73 13.65 13.29 -6.25
N LYS A 74 13.39 12.12 -5.64
CA LYS A 74 14.43 11.26 -5.03
C LYS A 74 14.36 9.85 -5.58
N LYS A 75 15.52 9.28 -5.94
CA LYS A 75 15.62 7.90 -6.46
C LYS A 75 15.49 6.81 -5.39
N LYS A 76 15.61 7.19 -4.12
CA LYS A 76 15.51 6.34 -2.92
C LYS A 76 14.25 6.74 -2.13
N PRO A 77 13.70 5.85 -1.29
CA PRO A 77 12.55 6.18 -0.46
C PRO A 77 12.87 7.34 0.48
N VAL A 78 11.88 8.20 0.73
CA VAL A 78 11.97 9.31 1.68
C VAL A 78 11.97 8.78 3.11
N CYS A 79 11.08 7.83 3.39
CA CYS A 79 11.04 7.09 4.64
C CYS A 79 10.54 5.66 4.39
N THR A 80 10.81 4.77 5.35
CA THR A 80 10.36 3.38 5.31
C THR A 80 10.00 2.94 6.72
N GLN A 81 8.75 2.52 6.91
CA GLN A 81 8.28 1.86 8.11
C GLN A 81 8.43 0.36 7.91
N VAL A 82 9.36 -0.25 8.66
CA VAL A 82 9.55 -1.70 8.68
C VAL A 82 8.49 -2.37 9.54
N GLU A 83 8.15 -3.62 9.22
CA GLU A 83 7.21 -4.45 9.99
C GLU A 83 5.88 -3.72 10.27
N ALA A 84 5.32 -3.08 9.26
CA ALA A 84 4.10 -2.28 9.40
C ALA A 84 2.90 -3.11 9.89
N HIS A 85 2.89 -4.42 9.60
CA HIS A 85 1.89 -5.37 10.11
C HIS A 85 2.49 -6.38 11.12
N GLY A 86 3.62 -6.04 11.74
CA GLY A 86 4.31 -6.91 12.68
C GLY A 86 4.85 -8.19 12.04
N ARG A 87 5.05 -9.21 12.87
CA ARG A 87 5.57 -10.52 12.48
C ARG A 87 4.55 -11.62 12.69
N GLY A 88 4.57 -12.63 11.82
CA GLY A 88 3.78 -13.84 11.92
C GLY A 88 4.33 -14.84 12.93
N ALA A 89 3.65 -15.98 13.06
CA ALA A 89 4.05 -17.05 13.98
C ALA A 89 5.39 -17.72 13.63
N ASP A 90 5.86 -17.54 12.39
CA ASP A 90 7.14 -18.01 11.88
C ASP A 90 8.28 -16.99 12.06
N ASP A 91 8.04 -15.91 12.83
CA ASP A 91 8.95 -14.79 13.04
C ASP A 91 9.33 -14.04 11.74
N GLN A 92 8.54 -14.21 10.67
CA GLN A 92 8.68 -13.43 9.44
C GLN A 92 7.77 -12.21 9.46
N ALA A 93 8.20 -11.11 8.84
CA ALA A 93 7.38 -9.92 8.71
C ALA A 93 6.14 -10.23 7.85
N ASN A 94 4.96 -9.77 8.31
CA ASN A 94 3.72 -9.95 7.57
C ASN A 94 3.71 -9.09 6.30
N TRP A 95 3.46 -9.71 5.16
CA TRP A 95 3.61 -9.08 3.85
C TRP A 95 2.55 -8.00 3.60
N ILE A 96 2.91 -6.91 2.93
CA ILE A 96 1.93 -5.91 2.53
C ILE A 96 1.27 -6.34 1.21
N VAL A 97 0.00 -6.74 1.30
CA VAL A 97 -0.77 -7.27 0.16
C VAL A 97 -1.41 -6.13 -0.64
N SER A 98 -1.88 -5.10 0.06
CA SER A 98 -2.55 -3.96 -0.57
C SER A 98 -2.27 -2.66 0.15
N VAL A 99 -2.23 -1.58 -0.63
CA VAL A 99 -2.08 -0.21 -0.14
C VAL A 99 -3.05 0.71 -0.86
N ALA A 100 -3.69 1.59 -0.10
CA ALA A 100 -4.48 2.70 -0.59
C ALA A 100 -3.99 4.01 0.03
N ALA A 101 -4.19 5.10 -0.68
CA ALA A 101 -3.94 6.44 -0.18
C ALA A 101 -5.15 7.29 -0.55
N ARG A 102 -5.56 8.16 0.38
CA ARG A 102 -6.59 9.16 0.09
C ARG A 102 -5.90 10.33 -0.60
N ARG A 103 -6.38 10.65 -1.81
CA ARG A 103 -5.70 11.60 -2.72
C ARG A 103 -5.61 12.99 -2.08
N TYR A 104 -4.45 13.63 -2.21
CA TYR A 104 -4.14 14.96 -1.68
C TYR A 104 -4.31 15.09 -0.16
N THR A 105 -4.23 13.98 0.57
CA THR A 105 -4.23 13.96 2.05
C THR A 105 -3.01 13.22 2.57
N ASP A 106 -2.83 13.24 3.89
CA ASP A 106 -1.79 12.51 4.62
C ASP A 106 -2.21 11.09 5.01
N LEU A 107 -3.41 10.64 4.64
CA LEU A 107 -3.97 9.37 5.07
C LEU A 107 -3.67 8.23 4.08
N ILE A 108 -3.05 7.17 4.59
CA ILE A 108 -2.81 5.92 3.86
C ILE A 108 -3.40 4.73 4.61
N ALA A 109 -3.77 3.69 3.88
CA ALA A 109 -4.26 2.42 4.41
C ALA A 109 -3.40 1.28 3.89
N SER A 110 -3.09 0.32 4.75
CA SER A 110 -2.36 -0.90 4.39
C SER A 110 -3.11 -2.14 4.86
N GLY A 111 -3.01 -3.18 4.06
CA GLY A 111 -3.64 -4.47 4.29
C GLY A 111 -2.63 -5.60 4.16
N SER A 112 -2.69 -6.53 5.10
CA SER A 112 -1.88 -7.74 5.16
C SER A 112 -2.76 -8.98 5.42
N CYS A 113 -2.16 -10.06 5.91
CA CYS A 113 -2.80 -11.29 6.35
C CYS A 113 -2.89 -11.42 7.87
N ASP A 114 -2.42 -10.42 8.62
CA ASP A 114 -2.39 -10.41 10.08
C ASP A 114 -3.77 -10.18 10.73
N GLY A 115 -4.81 -10.03 9.90
CA GLY A 115 -6.17 -9.79 10.36
C GLY A 115 -6.47 -8.34 10.70
N PHE A 116 -5.61 -7.38 10.31
CA PHE A 116 -5.84 -5.97 10.56
C PHE A 116 -5.69 -5.11 9.30
N VAL A 117 -6.63 -4.19 9.09
CA VAL A 117 -6.46 -3.05 8.19
C VAL A 117 -5.91 -1.89 9.01
N ARG A 118 -4.72 -1.38 8.65
CA ARG A 118 -4.08 -0.28 9.38
C ARG A 118 -4.17 1.02 8.61
N LEU A 119 -4.50 2.09 9.32
CA LEU A 119 -4.45 3.45 8.82
C LEU A 119 -3.25 4.18 9.36
N TRP A 120 -2.60 4.94 8.49
CA TRP A 120 -1.39 5.66 8.83
C TRP A 120 -1.48 7.11 8.40
N LYS A 121 -0.90 7.97 9.25
CA LYS A 121 -0.62 9.36 8.94
C LYS A 121 0.77 9.45 8.35
N VAL A 122 0.90 10.12 7.22
CA VAL A 122 2.18 10.55 6.68
C VAL A 122 2.48 11.92 7.25
N ALA A 123 3.66 12.13 7.82
CA ALA A 123 4.04 13.45 8.32
C ALA A 123 4.08 14.48 7.16
N GLU A 124 3.87 15.76 7.49
CA GLU A 124 3.86 16.85 6.49
C GLU A 124 5.17 16.93 5.68
N ASP A 125 6.29 16.53 6.27
CA ASP A 125 7.59 16.49 5.60
C ASP A 125 7.89 15.16 4.89
N TYR A 126 6.94 14.22 4.91
CA TYR A 126 6.99 12.87 4.32
C TYR A 126 8.11 11.98 4.88
N LYS A 127 8.73 12.33 6.01
CA LYS A 127 9.86 11.57 6.58
C LYS A 127 9.47 10.56 7.64
N SER A 128 8.21 10.54 8.06
CA SER A 128 7.71 9.52 8.97
C SER A 128 6.28 9.13 8.63
N ILE A 129 5.93 7.92 9.06
CA ILE A 129 4.61 7.33 8.93
C ILE A 129 4.23 6.85 10.34
N THR A 130 3.04 7.18 10.82
CA THR A 130 2.57 6.77 12.15
C THR A 130 1.23 6.06 12.03
N ASN A 131 1.06 4.93 12.74
CA ASN A 131 -0.23 4.26 12.78
C ASN A 131 -1.20 5.10 13.63
N ILE A 132 -2.39 5.39 13.09
CA ILE A 132 -3.44 6.15 13.78
C ILE A 132 -4.53 5.20 14.28
N LEU A 133 -4.96 4.30 13.41
CA LEU A 133 -6.11 3.42 13.63
C LEU A 133 -5.84 2.03 13.05
N SER A 134 -6.47 1.03 13.64
CA SER A 134 -6.44 -0.36 13.18
C SER A 134 -7.83 -0.96 13.29
N TYR A 135 -8.33 -1.52 12.19
CA TYR A 135 -9.61 -2.23 12.15
C TYR A 135 -9.37 -3.73 12.06
N GLU A 136 -10.04 -4.50 12.91
CA GLU A 136 -9.96 -5.95 12.88
C GLU A 136 -10.77 -6.50 11.70
N GLN A 137 -10.11 -7.29 10.86
CA GLN A 137 -10.69 -7.95 9.71
C GLN A 137 -9.90 -9.21 9.36
N SER A 138 -10.39 -10.35 9.81
CA SER A 138 -9.74 -11.65 9.57
C SER A 138 -9.72 -12.03 8.08
N GLY A 139 -8.53 -12.37 7.57
CA GLY A 139 -8.30 -12.81 6.19
C GLY A 139 -7.18 -12.05 5.48
N PHE A 140 -6.98 -12.39 4.21
CA PHE A 140 -6.09 -11.64 3.32
C PHE A 140 -6.79 -10.39 2.80
N ILE A 141 -6.23 -9.22 3.10
CA ILE A 141 -6.73 -7.95 2.60
C ILE A 141 -6.17 -7.73 1.18
N ASN A 142 -6.86 -8.31 0.21
CA ASN A 142 -6.42 -8.39 -1.19
C ASN A 142 -6.45 -7.03 -1.89
N GLN A 143 -7.40 -6.17 -1.54
CA GLN A 143 -7.49 -4.82 -2.11
C GLN A 143 -8.11 -3.82 -1.13
N LEU A 144 -7.57 -2.60 -1.17
CA LEU A 144 -8.05 -1.43 -0.43
C LEU A 144 -8.36 -0.28 -1.39
N ARG A 145 -9.46 0.42 -1.12
CA ARG A 145 -9.84 1.68 -1.78
C ARG A 145 -10.55 2.60 -0.80
N PHE A 146 -10.17 3.87 -0.82
CA PHE A 146 -10.97 4.93 -0.22
C PHE A 146 -12.14 5.27 -1.15
N SER A 147 -13.27 5.66 -0.57
CA SER A 147 -14.33 6.38 -1.27
C SER A 147 -13.81 7.74 -1.77
N ASP A 148 -14.50 8.32 -2.76
CA ASP A 148 -14.08 9.61 -3.34
C ASP A 148 -14.30 10.79 -2.36
N ASP A 149 -15.29 10.70 -1.46
CA ASP A 149 -15.45 11.63 -0.33
C ASP A 149 -14.37 11.43 0.75
N GLY A 150 -13.80 10.22 0.82
CA GLY A 150 -12.81 9.81 1.81
C GLY A 150 -13.39 9.58 3.21
N GLU A 151 -14.69 9.37 3.32
CA GLU A 151 -15.38 8.98 4.55
C GLU A 151 -15.41 7.47 4.77
N GLU A 152 -15.13 6.67 3.73
CA GLU A 152 -15.21 5.22 3.79
C GLU A 152 -13.98 4.53 3.18
N ILE A 153 -13.70 3.32 3.65
CA ILE A 153 -12.70 2.42 3.08
C ILE A 153 -13.35 1.09 2.76
N ALA A 154 -13.30 0.72 1.49
CA ALA A 154 -13.68 -0.61 1.02
C ALA A 154 -12.47 -1.55 1.05
N CYS A 155 -12.66 -2.69 1.70
CA CYS A 155 -11.67 -3.74 1.89
C CYS A 155 -12.19 -5.03 1.24
N ALA A 156 -11.48 -5.53 0.23
CA ALA A 156 -11.74 -6.85 -0.35
C ALA A 156 -10.96 -7.90 0.44
N VAL A 157 -11.68 -8.74 1.16
CA VAL A 157 -11.11 -9.74 2.06
C VAL A 157 -11.31 -11.12 1.45
N GLY A 158 -10.25 -11.92 1.45
CA GLY A 158 -10.26 -13.28 0.94
C GLY A 158 -9.69 -14.29 1.93
N GLN A 159 -10.07 -15.55 1.77
CA GLN A 159 -9.45 -16.68 2.46
C GLN A 159 -8.03 -16.95 1.96
N GLU A 160 -7.73 -16.57 0.73
CA GLU A 160 -6.46 -16.81 0.05
C GLU A 160 -5.90 -15.50 -0.51
N HIS A 161 -4.60 -15.50 -0.80
CA HIS A 161 -3.91 -14.37 -1.40
C HIS A 161 -4.34 -14.17 -2.86
N LYS A 162 -4.48 -12.92 -3.32
CA LYS A 162 -4.96 -12.57 -4.68
C LYS A 162 -4.18 -13.20 -5.83
N PHE A 163 -2.92 -13.60 -5.62
CA PHE A 163 -2.04 -14.15 -6.65
C PHE A 163 -1.83 -15.66 -6.60
N GLY A 164 -2.37 -16.36 -5.60
CA GLY A 164 -2.21 -17.81 -5.57
C GLY A 164 -2.72 -18.50 -4.31
N ARG A 165 -2.65 -19.83 -4.34
CA ARG A 165 -3.31 -20.74 -3.39
C ARG A 165 -2.33 -21.42 -2.44
N TRP A 166 -1.36 -20.66 -1.95
CA TRP A 166 -0.30 -21.18 -1.08
C TRP A 166 -0.73 -21.24 0.40
N TRP A 167 -1.53 -20.27 0.83
CA TRP A 167 -2.07 -20.18 2.18
C TRP A 167 -3.57 -20.00 2.13
N LYS A 168 -4.25 -20.57 3.13
CA LYS A 168 -5.68 -20.43 3.34
C LYS A 168 -5.95 -20.15 4.81
N ILE A 169 -6.61 -19.04 5.08
CA ILE A 169 -7.16 -18.71 6.40
C ILE A 169 -8.61 -19.20 6.41
N ALA A 170 -8.87 -20.29 7.14
CA ALA A 170 -10.17 -20.97 7.12
C ALA A 170 -11.27 -20.17 7.84
N GLU A 171 -10.87 -19.38 8.83
CA GLU A 171 -11.72 -18.52 9.65
C GLU A 171 -12.22 -17.30 8.87
N ALA A 172 -11.48 -16.89 7.85
CA ALA A 172 -11.80 -15.74 7.02
C ALA A 172 -12.98 -16.05 6.08
N LYS A 173 -13.67 -14.99 5.67
CA LYS A 173 -14.75 -15.07 4.68
C LYS A 173 -14.38 -14.23 3.46
N ASN A 174 -14.77 -14.72 2.28
CA ASN A 174 -14.64 -13.95 1.04
C ASN A 174 -15.74 -12.88 1.01
N VAL A 175 -15.42 -11.67 1.45
CA VAL A 175 -16.37 -10.57 1.63
C VAL A 175 -15.76 -9.23 1.24
N ILE A 176 -16.62 -8.26 0.95
CA ILE A 176 -16.24 -6.85 0.89
C ILE A 176 -16.73 -6.23 2.19
N THR A 177 -15.80 -5.72 2.99
CA THR A 177 -16.11 -4.96 4.21
C THR A 177 -15.91 -3.48 3.92
N ILE A 178 -16.80 -2.64 4.43
CA ILE A 178 -16.70 -1.17 4.33
C ILE A 178 -16.56 -0.63 5.76
N PHE A 179 -15.52 0.17 5.99
CA PHE A 179 -15.29 0.86 7.25
C PHE A 179 -15.56 2.35 7.07
N SER A 180 -16.40 2.91 7.92
CA SER A 180 -16.60 4.36 7.97
C SER A 180 -15.53 5.00 8.86
N LEU A 181 -14.93 6.07 8.35
CA LEU A 181 -13.93 6.89 9.01
C LEU A 181 -14.66 8.02 9.74
N THR A 182 -15.00 7.76 11.00
CA THR A 182 -15.47 8.82 11.89
C THR A 182 -14.29 9.68 12.32
N TYR A 183 -14.22 10.90 11.80
CA TYR A 183 -13.32 11.92 12.28
C TYR A 183 -13.96 12.57 13.51
N ASP A 184 -13.49 12.22 14.70
CA ASP A 184 -13.78 13.04 15.87
C ASP A 184 -13.10 14.40 15.62
N ALA A 185 -13.90 15.41 15.32
CA ALA A 185 -13.42 16.78 15.21
C ALA A 185 -12.85 17.16 16.58
N ILE A 186 -11.53 17.24 16.68
CA ILE A 186 -10.86 17.78 17.85
C ILE A 186 -11.16 19.28 17.82
N GLU A 187 -12.00 19.75 18.75
CA GLU A 187 -12.23 21.18 19.05
C GLU A 187 -10.94 21.89 19.49
#